data_AF-A0A8T7HCX2-F1
#
_entry.id   AF-A0A8T7HCX2-F1
#
_cell.length_a   1.000
_cell.length_b   1.000
_cell.length_c   1.000
_cell.angle_alpha   90.00
_cell.angle_beta   90.00
_cell.angle_gamma   90.00
#
_symmetry.space_group_name_H-M   'P 1'
#
loop_
_entity.id
_entity.type
_entity.pdbx_description
1 polymer ?
#
loop_
_entity_poly.entity_id
_entity_poly.type
_entity_poly.pdbx_seq_one_letter_code
_entity_poly.pdbx_strand_id
1 'polypeptide(L)'
;MKKHPLQDVEREEYFKLHMGNEVKSLEELRDALKTMSKSTFNYHIKEGKNDFADWVKDIIKDDRLAEDLKYMRTKEKILQRTEDRIDWLHEELKSTIPYHLHMHSHINQFLAGALLGLLVGLVVAKMFSVI
;
A
#
# COMPACT_ATOMS: atom_id res chain seq x y z
N MET A 1 10.87 -13.73 9.14
CA MET A 1 10.81 -12.38 8.54
C MET A 1 9.69 -11.62 9.22
N LYS A 2 9.86 -10.32 9.52
CA LYS A 2 8.73 -9.49 9.95
C LYS A 2 7.77 -9.35 8.76
N LYS A 3 6.49 -9.67 8.93
CA LYS A 3 5.45 -9.46 7.91
C LYS A 3 5.28 -7.95 7.68
N HIS A 4 5.05 -7.55 6.44
CA HIS A 4 4.80 -6.14 6.12
C HIS A 4 3.37 -5.76 6.56
N PRO A 5 3.12 -4.55 7.11
CA PRO A 5 1.78 -4.17 7.62
C PRO A 5 0.63 -4.21 6.59
N LEU A 6 0.95 -4.22 5.29
CA LEU A 6 -0.02 -4.34 4.19
C LEU A 6 -0.38 -5.79 3.83
N GLN A 7 0.31 -6.78 4.40
CA GLN A 7 0.01 -8.19 4.13
C GLN A 7 -1.19 -8.66 4.93
N ASP A 8 -1.89 -9.66 4.38
CA ASP A 8 -2.91 -10.38 5.11
C ASP A 8 -2.30 -11.12 6.31
N VAL A 9 -3.04 -11.10 7.42
CA VAL A 9 -2.73 -11.85 8.65
C VAL A 9 -3.24 -13.29 8.51
N GLU A 10 -2.84 -14.19 9.41
CA GLU A 10 -3.38 -15.56 9.39
C GLU A 10 -4.84 -15.59 9.89
N ARG A 11 -5.61 -16.62 9.52
CA ARG A 11 -7.04 -16.72 9.83
C ARG A 11 -7.34 -16.57 11.33
N GLU A 12 -6.49 -17.13 12.18
CA GLU A 12 -6.64 -17.10 13.62
C GLU A 12 -6.44 -15.69 14.21
N GLU A 13 -5.83 -14.80 13.45
CA GLU A 13 -5.50 -13.42 13.84
C GLU A 13 -6.46 -12.39 13.23
N TYR A 14 -7.49 -12.82 12.50
CA TYR A 14 -8.48 -11.94 11.90
C TYR A 14 -9.19 -11.09 12.96
N PHE A 15 -9.43 -9.83 12.64
CA PHE A 15 -10.23 -8.95 13.48
C PHE A 15 -11.72 -9.27 13.30
N LYS A 16 -12.40 -9.57 14.39
CA LYS A 16 -13.82 -9.96 14.36
C LYS A 16 -14.70 -8.75 14.59
N LEU A 17 -15.44 -8.31 13.57
CA LEU A 17 -16.41 -7.23 13.74
C LEU A 17 -17.66 -7.72 14.47
N HIS A 18 -18.21 -6.90 15.35
CA HIS A 18 -19.47 -7.23 16.02
C HIS A 18 -20.62 -7.34 15.02
N MET A 19 -21.21 -8.55 14.94
CA MET A 19 -22.30 -8.90 14.02
C MET A 19 -21.97 -8.72 12.52
N GLY A 20 -20.69 -8.81 12.14
CA GLY A 20 -20.25 -8.54 10.77
C GLY A 20 -19.16 -9.49 10.29
N ASN A 21 -18.58 -9.12 9.15
CA ASN A 21 -17.47 -9.82 8.52
C ASN A 21 -16.19 -9.71 9.34
N GLU A 22 -15.27 -10.63 9.09
CA GLU A 22 -13.92 -10.57 9.64
C GLU A 22 -13.02 -9.73 8.72
N VAL A 23 -11.96 -9.16 9.31
CA VAL A 23 -11.01 -8.27 8.62
C VAL A 23 -9.61 -8.85 8.78
N LYS A 24 -8.89 -9.02 7.67
CA LYS A 24 -7.55 -9.67 7.69
C LYS A 24 -6.37 -8.74 7.40
N SER A 25 -6.62 -7.48 7.07
CA SER A 25 -5.56 -6.52 6.73
C SER A 25 -5.99 -5.08 6.99
N LEU A 26 -5.05 -4.13 6.91
CA LEU A 26 -5.36 -2.69 7.02
C LEU A 26 -6.28 -2.21 5.89
N GLU A 27 -6.13 -2.77 4.68
CA GLU A 27 -7.00 -2.48 3.53
C GLU A 27 -8.45 -2.86 3.81
N GLU A 28 -8.67 -4.08 4.32
CA GLU A 28 -10.01 -4.52 4.69
C GLU A 28 -10.57 -3.75 5.90
N LEU A 29 -9.70 -3.33 6.83
CA LEU A 29 -10.12 -2.48 7.95
C LEU A 29 -10.64 -1.14 7.44
N ARG A 30 -9.92 -0.50 6.50
CA ARG A 30 -10.37 0.73 5.84
C ARG A 30 -11.73 0.54 5.18
N ASP A 31 -11.90 -0.54 4.41
CA ASP A 31 -13.13 -0.79 3.66
C ASP A 31 -14.31 -1.11 4.58
N ALA A 32 -14.05 -1.84 5.67
CA ALA A 32 -15.00 -2.02 6.75
C ALA A 32 -15.38 -0.69 7.40
N LEU A 33 -14.43 0.18 7.75
CA LEU A 33 -14.70 1.49 8.36
C LEU A 33 -15.58 2.39 7.47
N LYS A 34 -15.44 2.33 6.14
CA LYS A 34 -16.27 3.07 5.19
C LYS A 34 -17.76 2.70 5.30
N THR A 35 -18.05 1.42 5.43
CA THR A 35 -19.43 0.88 5.33
C THR A 35 -20.04 0.49 6.68
N MET A 36 -19.22 0.37 7.73
CA MET A 36 -19.59 -0.08 9.06
C MET A 36 -20.65 0.83 9.70
N SER A 37 -21.64 0.19 10.32
CA SER A 37 -22.68 0.86 11.10
C SER A 37 -22.12 1.50 12.38
N LYS A 38 -22.77 2.55 12.88
CA LYS A 38 -22.37 3.19 14.14
C LYS A 38 -22.43 2.23 15.33
N SER A 39 -23.39 1.30 15.37
CA SER A 39 -23.52 0.32 16.45
C SER A 39 -22.35 -0.68 16.46
N THR A 40 -21.97 -1.23 15.30
CA THR A 40 -20.79 -2.11 15.18
C THR A 40 -19.51 -1.37 15.56
N PHE A 41 -19.35 -0.11 15.12
CA PHE A 41 -18.19 0.70 15.48
C PHE A 41 -18.08 0.93 17.00
N ASN A 42 -19.18 1.36 17.63
CA ASN A 42 -19.21 1.64 19.06
C ASN A 42 -18.95 0.40 19.93
N TYR A 43 -19.13 -0.82 19.40
CA TYR A 43 -18.79 -2.03 20.14
C TYR A 43 -17.29 -2.16 20.41
N HIS A 44 -16.47 -1.66 19.48
CA HIS A 44 -15.00 -1.73 19.49
C HIS A 44 -14.34 -0.51 20.15
N ILE A 45 -15.13 0.52 20.47
CA ILE A 45 -14.67 1.74 21.11
C ILE A 45 -15.30 1.82 22.51
N LYS A 46 -14.47 1.70 23.55
CA LYS A 46 -14.89 1.79 24.95
C LYS A 46 -14.15 2.91 25.66
N GLU A 47 -14.57 3.23 26.87
CA GLU A 47 -13.87 4.21 27.70
C GLU A 47 -12.41 3.77 27.89
N GLY A 48 -11.47 4.60 27.43
CA GLY A 48 -10.04 4.31 27.48
C GLY A 48 -9.52 3.23 26.51
N LYS A 49 -10.37 2.55 25.73
CA LYS A 49 -9.95 1.42 24.88
C LYS A 49 -10.43 1.56 23.43
N ASN A 50 -9.54 1.24 22.49
CA ASN A 50 -9.84 1.14 21.06
C ASN A 50 -9.35 -0.22 20.56
N ASP A 51 -10.29 -1.15 20.32
CA ASP A 51 -9.94 -2.53 19.93
C ASP A 51 -9.24 -2.56 18.55
N PHE A 52 -9.49 -1.58 17.67
CA PHE A 52 -8.74 -1.44 16.41
C PHE A 52 -7.26 -1.11 16.66
N ALA A 53 -6.98 -0.22 17.63
CA ALA A 53 -5.60 0.15 17.97
C ALA A 53 -4.84 -1.06 18.54
N ASP A 54 -5.48 -1.85 19.41
CA ASP A 54 -4.90 -3.06 19.98
C ASP A 54 -4.59 -4.09 18.89
N TRP A 55 -5.52 -4.33 17.95
CA TRP A 55 -5.29 -5.26 16.84
C TRP A 55 -4.18 -4.79 15.89
N VAL A 56 -4.15 -3.50 15.55
CA VAL A 56 -3.08 -2.93 14.71
C VAL A 56 -1.71 -3.08 15.39
N LYS A 57 -1.65 -2.90 16.72
CA LYS A 57 -0.41 -3.08 17.48
C LYS A 57 0.02 -4.54 17.54
N ASP A 58 -0.89 -5.40 17.98
CA ASP A 58 -0.53 -6.74 18.42
C ASP A 58 -0.53 -7.75 17.28
N ILE A 59 -1.29 -7.51 16.21
CA ILE A 59 -1.37 -8.40 15.05
C ILE A 59 -0.67 -7.79 13.83
N ILE A 60 -1.05 -6.58 13.42
CA ILE A 60 -0.46 -5.94 12.23
C ILE A 60 0.99 -5.50 12.48
N LYS A 61 1.37 -5.28 13.74
CA LYS A 61 2.70 -4.81 14.17
C LYS A 61 3.05 -3.42 13.63
N ASP A 62 2.05 -2.54 13.47
CA ASP A 62 2.27 -1.13 13.13
C ASP A 62 2.07 -0.24 14.36
N ASP A 63 3.13 -0.13 15.18
CA ASP A 63 3.12 0.63 16.43
C ASP A 63 2.75 2.11 16.21
N ARG A 64 3.14 2.70 15.07
CA ARG A 64 2.86 4.10 14.76
C ARG A 64 1.37 4.33 14.55
N LEU A 65 0.73 3.50 13.71
CA LEU A 65 -0.71 3.61 13.52
C LEU A 65 -1.46 3.29 14.81
N ALA A 66 -1.05 2.26 15.55
CA ALA A 66 -1.68 1.91 16.82
C ALA A 66 -1.67 3.06 17.83
N GLU A 67 -0.54 3.75 17.98
CA GLU A 67 -0.42 4.90 18.88
C GLU A 67 -1.36 6.03 18.47
N ASP A 68 -1.44 6.34 17.18
CA ASP A 68 -2.34 7.37 16.67
C ASP A 68 -3.81 7.02 16.90
N LEU A 69 -4.20 5.74 16.73
CA LEU A 69 -5.57 5.29 16.91
C LEU A 69 -6.00 5.22 18.39
N LYS A 70 -5.07 5.06 19.33
CA LYS A 70 -5.32 4.77 20.75
C LYS A 70 -6.37 5.68 21.40
N TYR A 71 -6.36 6.97 21.09
CA TYR A 71 -7.26 7.97 21.67
C TYR A 71 -8.35 8.46 20.71
N MET A 72 -8.40 7.95 19.48
CA MET A 72 -9.46 8.29 18.53
C MET A 72 -10.77 7.59 18.90
N ARG A 73 -11.88 8.33 18.81
CA ARG A 73 -13.22 7.86 19.23
C ARG A 73 -14.30 8.02 18.17
N THR A 74 -13.94 8.51 16.98
CA THR A 74 -14.87 8.69 15.88
C THR A 74 -14.41 7.88 14.68
N LYS A 75 -15.37 7.32 13.94
CA LYS A 75 -15.12 6.44 12.81
C LYS A 75 -14.36 7.17 11.70
N GLU A 76 -14.70 8.43 11.50
CA GLU A 76 -14.13 9.29 10.45
C GLU A 76 -12.64 9.57 10.70
N LYS A 77 -12.25 9.81 11.97
CA LYS A 77 -10.84 10.05 12.32
C LYS A 77 -10.00 8.78 12.17
N ILE A 78 -10.53 7.64 12.62
CA ILE A 78 -9.87 6.35 12.50
C ILE A 78 -9.72 5.97 11.02
N LEU A 79 -10.77 6.15 10.22
CA LEU A 79 -10.75 5.92 8.77
C LEU A 79 -9.66 6.76 8.10
N GLN A 80 -9.70 8.09 8.28
CA GLN A 80 -8.74 9.00 7.66
C GLN A 80 -7.30 8.61 8.04
N ARG A 81 -7.05 8.38 9.34
CA ARG A 81 -5.70 8.04 9.79
C ARG A 81 -5.22 6.70 9.24
N THR A 82 -6.14 5.74 9.08
CA THR A 82 -5.84 4.43 8.47
C THR A 82 -5.52 4.60 6.98
N GLU A 83 -6.26 5.41 6.24
CA GLU A 83 -5.99 5.74 4.83
C GLU A 83 -4.62 6.40 4.66
N ASP A 84 -4.33 7.44 5.43
CA ASP A 84 -3.03 8.14 5.40
C ASP A 84 -1.86 7.17 5.65
N ARG A 85 -2.05 6.18 6.52
CA ARG A 85 -1.02 5.19 6.81
C ARG A 85 -0.82 4.22 5.65
N ILE A 86 -1.92 3.73 5.07
CA ILE A 86 -1.89 2.83 3.92
C ILE A 86 -1.18 3.49 2.74
N ASP A 87 -1.53 4.74 2.44
CA ASP A 87 -0.92 5.49 1.34
C ASP A 87 0.59 5.65 1.56
N TRP A 88 0.99 6.02 2.77
CA TRP A 88 2.41 6.10 3.12
C TRP A 88 3.14 4.76 2.99
N LEU A 89 2.52 3.65 3.42
CA LEU A 89 3.11 2.31 3.31
C LEU A 89 3.26 1.87 1.84
N HIS A 90 2.32 2.23 0.98
CA HIS A 90 2.43 1.98 -0.46
C HIS A 90 3.57 2.77 -1.09
N GLU A 91 3.73 4.05 -0.74
CA GLU A 91 4.85 4.87 -1.22
C GLU A 91 6.20 4.36 -0.70
N GLU A 92 6.28 3.96 0.57
CA GLU A 92 7.47 3.32 1.15
C GLU A 92 7.83 2.03 0.41
N LEU A 93 6.85 1.16 0.14
CA LEU A 93 7.05 -0.08 -0.58
C LEU A 93 7.56 0.16 -2.01
N LYS A 94 6.98 1.13 -2.74
CA LYS A 94 7.44 1.53 -4.07
C LYS A 94 8.90 2.02 -4.03
N SER A 95 9.26 2.80 -3.02
CA SER A 95 10.63 3.34 -2.87
C SER A 95 11.67 2.27 -2.55
N THR A 96 11.24 1.16 -1.95
CA THR A 96 12.10 0.04 -1.56
C THR A 96 12.38 -0.90 -2.75
N ILE A 97 11.53 -0.89 -3.79
CA ILE A 97 11.79 -1.61 -5.04
C ILE A 97 12.99 -0.93 -5.72
N PRO A 98 14.10 -1.65 -5.98
CA PRO A 98 15.28 -1.05 -6.58
C PRO A 98 14.94 -0.31 -7.88
N TYR A 99 15.36 0.95 -8.00
CA TYR A 99 15.22 1.78 -9.20
C TYR A 99 15.63 1.06 -10.50
N HIS A 100 16.52 0.06 -10.42
CA HIS A 100 16.94 -0.72 -11.59
C HIS A 100 15.82 -1.58 -12.19
N LEU A 101 14.79 -1.96 -11.43
CA LEU A 101 13.70 -2.80 -11.94
C LEU A 101 12.66 -1.99 -12.72
N HIS A 102 12.54 -0.69 -12.45
CA HIS A 102 11.57 0.20 -13.13
C HIS A 102 12.19 1.06 -14.24
N MET A 103 13.51 1.31 -14.22
CA MET A 103 14.17 2.21 -15.19
C MET A 103 14.73 1.50 -16.44
N HIS A 104 15.11 0.22 -16.36
CA HIS A 104 15.84 -0.44 -17.46
C HIS A 104 14.97 -0.89 -18.64
N SER A 105 13.64 -0.98 -18.54
CA SER A 105 12.82 -1.42 -19.68
C SER A 105 12.61 -0.33 -20.73
N HIS A 106 12.30 0.90 -20.30
CA HIS A 106 12.02 2.01 -21.21
C HIS A 106 13.28 2.59 -21.84
N ILE A 107 14.39 2.66 -21.10
CA ILE A 107 15.67 3.15 -21.62
C ILE A 107 16.26 2.17 -22.65
N ASN A 108 16.18 0.86 -22.39
CA ASN A 108 16.71 -0.14 -23.33
C ASN A 108 15.95 -0.15 -24.66
N GLN A 109 14.62 0.07 -24.64
CA GLN A 109 13.82 0.20 -25.88
C GLN A 109 14.17 1.46 -26.67
N PHE A 110 14.37 2.60 -25.97
CA PHE A 110 14.82 3.83 -26.60
C PHE A 110 16.22 3.69 -27.22
N LEU A 111 17.18 3.11 -26.49
CA LEU A 111 18.55 2.92 -26.96
C LEU A 111 18.64 1.94 -28.14
N ALA A 112 17.86 0.85 -28.12
CA ALA A 112 17.79 -0.08 -29.25
C ALA A 112 17.24 0.61 -30.51
N GLY A 113 16.19 1.43 -30.37
CA GLY A 113 15.64 2.24 -31.47
C GLY A 113 16.64 3.27 -32.00
N ALA A 114 17.35 3.97 -31.10
CA ALA A 114 18.37 4.94 -31.49
C ALA A 114 19.56 4.31 -32.23
N LEU A 115 20.03 3.13 -31.81
CA LEU A 115 21.10 2.38 -32.48
C LEU A 115 20.67 1.89 -33.87
N LEU A 116 19.46 1.32 -33.98
CA LEU A 116 18.89 0.92 -35.28
C LEU A 116 18.74 2.13 -36.21
N GLY A 117 18.21 3.25 -35.70
CA GLY A 117 18.08 4.48 -36.45
C GLY A 117 19.41 5.05 -36.94
N LEU A 118 20.44 5.05 -36.09
CA LEU A 118 21.79 5.48 -36.46
C LEU A 118 22.40 4.57 -37.53
N LEU A 119 22.27 3.25 -37.40
CA LEU A 119 22.79 2.28 -38.39
C LEU A 119 22.11 2.46 -39.75
N VAL A 120 20.77 2.57 -39.77
CA VAL A 120 20.02 2.82 -41.01
C VAL A 120 20.42 4.16 -41.62
N GLY A 121 20.53 5.21 -40.80
CA GLY A 121 20.95 6.54 -41.24
C GLY A 121 22.34 6.54 -41.88
N LEU A 122 23.31 5.81 -41.30
CA LEU A 122 24.66 5.68 -41.86
C LEU A 122 24.68 4.93 -43.19
N VAL A 123 23.87 3.87 -43.34
CA VAL A 123 23.74 3.13 -44.60
C VAL A 123 23.15 4.03 -45.69
N VAL A 124 22.06 4.74 -45.38
CA VAL A 124 21.41 5.67 -46.30
C VAL A 124 22.35 6.81 -46.70
N ALA A 125 23.02 7.43 -45.74
CA ALA A 125 24.00 8.49 -46.02
C ALA A 125 25.14 8.00 -46.93
N LYS A 126 25.62 6.77 -46.73
CA LYS A 126 26.64 6.16 -47.60
C LYS A 126 26.11 5.89 -49.00
N MET A 127 24.86 5.46 -49.15
CA MET A 127 24.24 5.25 -50.47
C MET A 127 24.13 6.56 -51.27
N PHE A 128 23.78 7.66 -50.62
CA PHE A 128 23.68 8.98 -51.26
C PHE A 128 25.04 9.67 -51.47
N SER A 129 26.09 9.28 -50.74
CA SER A 129 27.44 9.84 -50.94
C SER A 129 28.21 9.21 -52.12
N VAL A 130 27.67 8.15 -52.72
CA VAL A 130 28.30 7.35 -53.80
C VAL A 130 27.67 7.66 -55.18
N ILE A 131 26.66 8.52 -55.24
CA ILE A 131 26.03 9.04 -56.47
C ILE A 131 26.53 10.47 -56.69
#